data_AF-A0A969C4K4-F1
#
_entry.id   AF-A0A969C4K4-F1
#
_cell.length_a   1.000
_cell.length_b   1.000
_cell.length_c   1.000
_cell.angle_alpha   90.00
_cell.angle_beta   90.00
_cell.angle_gamma   90.00
#
_symmetry.space_group_name_H-M   'P 1'
#
loop_
_entity.id
_entity.type
_entity.pdbx_description
1 polymer ?
#
loop_
_entity_poly.entity_id
_entity_poly.type
_entity_poly.pdbx_seq_one_letter_code
_entity_poly.pdbx_strand_id
1 'polypeptide(L)'
;MINGTTLPGIYDASNSLNTKGFTVASENGVYVKGNYNATHVSSSGSPTPATDYEPQDSTDHVPAAIAGDAITILSRSWDDAKSFRYPFSLSNRKALLETTIRFAMLAGDARSSYEASPNQGGGDPRLAGGVHNFKRFLEDWDVSLNYSGSLINLYNSRNNNGSFKCCNKVYSPPTRNWVFDTSFLDPTRIPPGTPFLQSITLTGFERVND
;
A
#
# COMPACT_ATOMS: atom_id res chain seq x y z
N MET A 1 5.59 -10.92 0.34
CA MET A 1 5.21 -11.19 1.74
C MET A 1 3.93 -12.00 1.74
N ILE A 2 3.76 -12.98 2.63
CA ILE A 2 2.62 -13.92 2.61
C ILE A 2 2.05 -14.03 4.03
N ASN A 3 0.79 -13.63 4.23
CA ASN A 3 0.04 -13.76 5.48
C ASN A 3 0.83 -13.31 6.74
N GLY A 4 1.52 -12.17 6.65
CA GLY A 4 2.36 -11.64 7.72
C GLY A 4 1.55 -10.78 8.70
N THR A 5 0.59 -11.37 9.42
CA THR A 5 -0.25 -10.63 10.39
C THR A 5 0.54 -10.11 11.58
N THR A 6 1.62 -10.80 11.95
CA THR A 6 2.59 -10.38 12.97
C THR A 6 3.92 -10.10 12.28
N LEU A 7 4.48 -8.93 12.51
CA LEU A 7 5.75 -8.50 11.90
C LEU A 7 6.91 -8.59 12.89
N PRO A 8 8.16 -8.60 12.39
CA PRO A 8 9.33 -8.45 13.25
C PRO A 8 9.36 -7.02 13.83
N GLY A 9 9.04 -6.86 15.10
CA GLY A 9 8.97 -5.55 15.74
C GLY A 9 8.16 -5.62 17.02
N ILE A 10 8.02 -4.47 17.68
CA ILE A 10 7.17 -4.34 18.87
C ILE A 10 6.69 -2.90 18.99
N TYR A 11 5.44 -2.72 19.38
CA TYR A 11 4.96 -1.46 19.95
C TYR A 11 4.98 -1.55 21.47
N ASP A 12 5.65 -0.60 22.14
CA ASP A 12 5.66 -0.48 23.59
C ASP A 12 5.07 0.88 23.99
N ALA A 13 3.82 0.84 24.46
CA ALA A 13 3.10 2.03 24.92
C ALA A 13 3.67 2.61 26.22
N SER A 14 4.41 1.82 27.01
CA SER A 14 4.99 2.26 28.28
C SER A 14 6.34 2.94 28.12
N ASN A 15 7.09 2.57 27.07
CA ASN A 15 8.37 3.16 26.75
C ASN A 15 8.60 3.20 25.23
N SER A 16 8.43 4.39 24.64
CA SER A 16 8.58 4.60 23.21
C SER A 16 9.97 4.25 22.66
N LEU A 17 11.03 4.26 23.49
CA LEU A 17 12.38 3.86 23.07
C LEU A 17 12.48 2.35 22.75
N ASN A 18 11.58 1.56 23.34
CA ASN A 18 11.49 0.13 23.08
C ASN A 18 10.68 -0.19 21.81
N THR A 19 9.88 0.75 21.30
CA THR A 19 9.14 0.56 20.05
C THR A 19 10.12 0.34 18.89
N LYS A 20 9.92 -0.75 18.14
CA LYS A 20 10.67 -1.12 16.94
C LYS A 20 9.69 -1.39 15.81
N GLY A 21 9.78 -0.60 14.75
CA GLY A 21 9.02 -0.83 13.51
C GLY A 21 9.75 -1.74 12.53
N PHE A 22 9.08 -2.04 11.41
CA PHE A 22 9.58 -2.90 10.36
C PHE A 22 9.37 -2.28 8.98
N THR A 23 10.43 -2.20 8.18
CA THR A 23 10.34 -1.72 6.80
C THR A 23 10.95 -2.74 5.85
N VAL A 24 10.22 -3.05 4.78
CA VAL A 24 10.78 -3.78 3.64
C VAL A 24 11.01 -2.81 2.49
N ALA A 25 12.22 -2.80 1.95
CA ALA A 25 12.59 -2.01 0.79
C ALA A 25 13.04 -2.93 -0.36
N SER A 26 12.62 -2.62 -1.59
CA SER A 26 13.08 -3.30 -2.80
C SER A 26 13.15 -2.33 -3.97
N GLU A 27 14.16 -2.47 -4.84
CA GLU A 27 14.20 -1.74 -6.12
C GLU A 27 13.18 -2.26 -7.15
N ASN A 28 12.54 -3.40 -6.86
CA ASN A 28 11.60 -4.07 -7.76
C ASN A 28 10.16 -4.01 -7.23
N GLY A 29 9.23 -4.50 -8.04
CA GLY A 29 7.85 -4.70 -7.59
C GLY A 29 7.75 -5.67 -6.42
N VAL A 30 6.95 -5.31 -5.42
CA VAL A 30 6.69 -6.10 -4.21
C VAL A 30 5.27 -6.63 -4.24
N TYR A 31 5.11 -7.91 -3.89
CA TYR A 31 3.80 -8.54 -3.71
C TYR A 31 3.48 -8.73 -2.22
N VAL A 32 2.28 -8.33 -1.81
CA VAL A 32 1.73 -8.56 -0.47
C VAL A 32 0.52 -9.48 -0.63
N LYS A 33 0.66 -10.73 -0.16
CA LYS A 33 -0.37 -11.77 -0.25
C LYS A 33 -1.06 -11.96 1.09
N GLY A 34 -2.39 -11.80 1.09
CA GLY A 34 -3.25 -11.95 2.24
C GLY A 34 -3.08 -10.86 3.29
N ASN A 35 -3.46 -11.18 4.53
CA ASN A 35 -3.42 -10.21 5.62
C ASN A 35 -1.96 -9.84 5.96
N TYR A 36 -1.74 -8.57 6.30
CA TYR A 36 -0.39 -8.06 6.60
C TYR A 36 -0.44 -6.97 7.67
N ASN A 37 0.29 -7.18 8.78
CA ASN A 37 0.33 -6.30 9.96
C ASN A 37 -1.04 -5.93 10.55
N ALA A 38 -2.06 -6.70 10.16
CA ALA A 38 -3.43 -6.55 10.58
C ALA A 38 -4.11 -7.90 10.44
N THR A 39 -5.07 -8.20 11.29
CA THR A 39 -5.79 -9.47 11.32
C THR A 39 -7.20 -9.35 10.77
N HIS A 40 -7.90 -8.28 11.10
CA HIS A 40 -9.28 -8.01 10.69
C HIS A 40 -9.66 -6.54 10.96
N VAL A 41 -10.86 -6.16 10.55
CA VAL A 41 -11.52 -4.94 11.03
C VAL A 41 -12.54 -5.33 12.09
N SER A 42 -12.49 -4.72 13.28
CA SER A 42 -13.36 -5.05 14.42
C SER A 42 -14.77 -4.46 14.29
N SER A 43 -14.88 -3.33 13.60
CA SER A 43 -16.14 -2.67 13.24
C SER A 43 -16.02 -2.08 11.83
N SER A 44 -17.06 -2.23 11.00
CA SER A 44 -17.07 -1.68 9.64
C SER A 44 -17.70 -0.27 9.61
N GLY A 45 -17.01 0.69 9.01
CA GLY A 45 -17.50 2.05 8.71
C GLY A 45 -17.25 2.46 7.24
N SER A 46 -17.58 3.71 6.88
CA SER A 46 -17.42 4.25 5.51
C SER A 46 -16.68 5.61 5.48
N PRO A 47 -15.33 5.63 5.38
CA PRO A 47 -14.42 4.49 5.57
C PRO A 47 -14.38 4.05 7.05
N THR A 48 -13.91 2.83 7.28
CA THR A 48 -13.69 2.31 8.65
C THR A 48 -12.60 3.13 9.34
N PRO A 49 -12.82 3.63 10.57
CA PRO A 49 -11.79 4.31 11.35
C PRO A 49 -10.51 3.48 11.50
N ALA A 50 -9.35 4.12 11.50
CA ALA A 50 -8.06 3.42 11.64
C ALA A 50 -7.92 2.66 12.97
N THR A 51 -8.64 3.10 14.00
CA THR A 51 -8.71 2.45 15.33
C THR A 51 -9.42 1.10 15.30
N ASP A 52 -10.25 0.84 14.28
CA ASP A 52 -11.01 -0.40 14.17
C ASP A 52 -10.25 -1.47 13.35
N TYR A 53 -8.99 -1.19 13.00
CA TYR A 53 -8.10 -2.17 12.39
C TYR A 53 -7.31 -2.88 13.48
N GLU A 54 -7.42 -4.20 13.56
CA GLU A 54 -6.73 -4.97 14.59
C GLU A 54 -5.41 -5.57 14.08
N PRO A 55 -4.36 -5.67 14.90
CA PRO A 55 -4.32 -5.27 16.31
C PRO A 55 -4.18 -3.76 16.49
N GLN A 56 -5.06 -3.12 17.26
CA GLN A 56 -4.93 -1.69 17.60
C GLN A 56 -4.22 -1.51 18.95
N ASP A 57 -3.28 -0.56 19.00
CA ASP A 57 -2.48 -0.15 20.17
C ASP A 57 -1.98 -1.28 21.10
N SER A 58 -1.65 -2.44 20.52
CA SER A 58 -1.05 -3.58 21.22
C SER A 58 0.38 -3.83 20.74
N THR A 59 1.10 -4.74 21.38
CA THR A 59 2.49 -5.08 21.03
C THR A 59 2.70 -5.44 19.56
N ASP A 60 1.67 -5.99 18.93
CA ASP A 60 1.68 -6.42 17.52
C ASP A 60 1.25 -5.30 16.56
N HIS A 61 0.85 -4.12 17.05
CA HIS A 61 0.61 -2.93 16.24
C HIS A 61 1.94 -2.28 15.82
N VAL A 62 2.74 -3.03 15.07
CA VAL A 62 4.09 -2.65 14.67
C VAL A 62 4.02 -1.52 13.64
N PRO A 63 4.75 -0.40 13.82
CA PRO A 63 4.95 0.60 12.77
C PRO A 63 5.58 -0.03 11.53
N ALA A 64 4.82 -0.16 10.44
CA ALA A 64 5.27 -0.88 9.26
C ALA A 64 5.27 -0.04 8.00
N ALA A 65 6.30 -0.22 7.16
CA ALA A 65 6.34 0.34 5.82
C ALA A 65 6.78 -0.69 4.76
N ILE A 66 6.34 -0.46 3.53
CA ILE A 66 6.84 -1.16 2.35
C ILE A 66 7.21 -0.09 1.33
N ALA A 67 8.48 -0.11 0.94
CA ALA A 67 9.04 0.74 -0.10
C ALA A 67 9.42 -0.12 -1.31
N GLY A 68 8.96 0.22 -2.49
CA GLY A 68 9.51 -0.35 -3.71
C GLY A 68 8.93 0.20 -4.99
N ASP A 69 9.47 -0.24 -6.13
CA ASP A 69 9.09 0.30 -7.45
C ASP A 69 7.58 0.33 -7.66
N ALA A 70 6.91 -0.71 -7.15
CA ALA A 70 5.49 -0.93 -7.20
C ALA A 70 5.05 -1.86 -6.08
N ILE A 71 3.81 -1.75 -5.61
CA ILE A 71 3.24 -2.71 -4.66
C ILE A 71 1.95 -3.28 -5.22
N THR A 72 1.90 -4.60 -5.31
CA THR A 72 0.72 -5.35 -5.77
C THR A 72 0.12 -6.12 -4.59
N ILE A 73 -1.17 -5.94 -4.37
CA ILE A 73 -1.92 -6.62 -3.33
C ILE A 73 -2.59 -7.85 -3.94
N LEU A 74 -2.37 -8.98 -3.28
CA LEU A 74 -2.98 -10.26 -3.58
C LEU A 74 -3.83 -10.67 -2.38
N SER A 75 -5.07 -11.07 -2.62
CA SER A 75 -6.01 -11.45 -1.59
C SER A 75 -5.56 -12.70 -0.83
N ARG A 76 -6.23 -12.99 0.28
CA ARG A 76 -6.09 -14.27 0.98
C ARG A 76 -6.49 -15.48 0.12
N SER A 77 -7.25 -15.28 -0.95
CA SER A 77 -7.67 -16.34 -1.88
C SER A 77 -6.70 -16.55 -3.04
N TRP A 78 -5.62 -15.76 -3.13
CA TRP A 78 -4.70 -15.84 -4.26
C TRP A 78 -4.04 -17.22 -4.39
N ASP A 79 -4.11 -17.76 -5.60
CA ASP A 79 -3.53 -19.04 -5.99
C ASP A 79 -2.62 -18.85 -7.20
N ASP A 80 -1.32 -19.00 -6.96
CA ASP A 80 -0.28 -18.85 -7.99
C ASP A 80 -0.50 -19.82 -9.16
N ALA A 81 -0.94 -21.05 -8.88
CA ALA A 81 -1.15 -22.07 -9.90
C ALA A 81 -2.24 -21.68 -10.90
N LYS A 82 -3.32 -21.05 -10.44
CA LYS A 82 -4.38 -20.54 -11.32
C LYS A 82 -3.89 -19.39 -12.18
N SER A 83 -3.06 -18.51 -11.61
CA SER A 83 -2.47 -17.40 -12.36
C SER A 83 -1.54 -17.88 -13.48
N PHE A 84 -0.77 -18.95 -13.26
CA PHE A 84 0.12 -19.51 -14.26
C PHE A 84 -0.59 -20.37 -15.29
N ARG A 85 -1.62 -21.13 -14.86
CA ARG A 85 -2.41 -21.97 -15.77
C ARG A 85 -3.30 -21.13 -16.69
N TYR A 86 -3.83 -20.01 -16.19
CA TYR A 86 -4.79 -19.17 -16.89
C TYR A 86 -4.39 -17.68 -16.87
N PRO A 87 -3.22 -17.31 -17.43
CA PRO A 87 -2.64 -15.97 -17.29
C PRO A 87 -3.50 -14.86 -17.90
N PHE A 88 -4.37 -15.18 -18.86
CA PHE A 88 -5.25 -14.25 -19.54
C PHE A 88 -6.72 -14.34 -19.10
N SER A 89 -7.03 -15.17 -18.10
CA SER A 89 -8.39 -15.39 -17.62
C SER A 89 -8.59 -14.75 -16.24
N LEU A 90 -9.18 -13.56 -16.24
CA LEU A 90 -9.51 -12.86 -15.00
C LEU A 90 -10.45 -13.68 -14.09
N SER A 91 -11.41 -14.40 -14.68
CA SER A 91 -12.38 -15.22 -13.93
C SER A 91 -11.77 -16.35 -13.11
N ASN A 92 -10.51 -16.73 -13.35
CA ASN A 92 -9.79 -17.75 -12.58
C ASN A 92 -8.96 -17.18 -11.43
N ARG A 93 -8.82 -15.85 -11.33
CA ARG A 93 -8.07 -15.14 -10.26
C ARG A 93 -9.04 -14.41 -9.33
N LYS A 94 -9.99 -15.14 -8.75
CA LYS A 94 -11.05 -14.58 -7.89
C LYS A 94 -10.53 -14.29 -6.49
N ALA A 95 -10.70 -13.05 -6.03
CA ALA A 95 -10.55 -12.69 -4.61
C ALA A 95 -11.89 -12.88 -3.90
N LEU A 96 -12.00 -13.94 -3.09
CA LEU A 96 -13.23 -14.37 -2.42
C LEU A 96 -13.22 -14.11 -0.91
N LEU A 97 -12.08 -13.69 -0.36
CA LEU A 97 -11.90 -13.47 1.06
C LEU A 97 -11.45 -12.04 1.31
N GLU A 98 -12.12 -11.37 2.24
CA GLU A 98 -11.72 -10.06 2.71
C GLU A 98 -10.27 -10.11 3.20
N THR A 99 -9.52 -9.08 2.81
CA THR A 99 -8.10 -8.97 3.10
C THR A 99 -7.87 -7.65 3.82
N THR A 100 -7.18 -7.72 4.95
CA THR A 100 -6.89 -6.56 5.80
C THR A 100 -5.38 -6.37 5.89
N ILE A 101 -4.93 -5.17 5.51
CA ILE A 101 -3.52 -4.81 5.47
C ILE A 101 -3.28 -3.47 6.16
N ARG A 102 -2.17 -3.37 6.88
CA ARG A 102 -1.74 -2.13 7.54
C ARG A 102 -0.27 -1.82 7.30
N PHE A 103 0.05 -0.77 6.54
CA PHE A 103 1.44 -0.29 6.38
C PHE A 103 1.48 1.05 5.65
N ALA A 104 2.55 1.82 5.85
CA ALA A 104 2.88 2.94 4.97
C ALA A 104 3.46 2.42 3.64
N MET A 105 2.88 2.85 2.53
CA MET A 105 3.27 2.48 1.18
C MET A 105 4.05 3.62 0.54
N LEU A 106 5.33 3.38 0.23
CA LEU A 106 6.13 4.26 -0.63
C LEU A 106 6.37 3.54 -1.95
N ALA A 107 5.73 4.01 -3.01
CA ALA A 107 5.82 3.35 -4.31
C ALA A 107 5.78 4.31 -5.49
N GLY A 108 6.19 3.79 -6.65
CA GLY A 108 6.10 4.52 -7.90
C GLY A 108 4.76 4.30 -8.60
N ASP A 109 4.27 5.33 -9.27
CA ASP A 109 3.12 5.19 -10.17
C ASP A 109 3.58 4.93 -11.61
N ALA A 110 2.70 4.33 -12.42
CA ALA A 110 2.97 4.19 -13.84
C ALA A 110 2.88 5.57 -14.55
N ARG A 111 3.67 5.77 -15.61
CA ARG A 111 3.63 6.98 -16.42
C ARG A 111 2.41 6.96 -17.32
N SER A 112 1.53 7.93 -17.16
CA SER A 112 0.47 8.18 -18.12
C SER A 112 1.05 8.64 -19.46
N SER A 113 0.41 8.25 -20.56
CA SER A 113 0.80 8.63 -21.93
C SER A 113 -0.38 9.18 -22.70
N TYR A 114 -0.14 10.20 -23.53
CA TYR A 114 -1.12 10.78 -24.44
C TYR A 114 -1.17 10.04 -25.80
N GLU A 115 -0.23 9.14 -26.06
CA GLU A 115 -0.12 8.46 -27.36
C GLU A 115 -1.28 7.47 -27.58
N ALA A 116 -1.92 7.53 -28.75
CA ALA A 116 -3.09 6.73 -29.09
C ALA A 116 -2.73 5.29 -29.55
N SER A 117 -1.51 5.05 -30.05
CA SER A 117 -1.03 3.72 -30.53
C SER A 117 0.27 3.25 -29.83
N PRO A 118 0.41 1.94 -29.51
CA PRO A 118 -0.60 0.87 -29.60
C PRO A 118 -1.61 0.89 -28.43
N ASN A 119 -2.91 0.90 -28.73
CA ASN A 119 -3.97 0.81 -27.71
C ASN A 119 -3.95 -0.58 -27.04
N GLN A 120 -3.66 -0.63 -25.74
CA GLN A 120 -3.55 -1.88 -25.00
C GLN A 120 -4.86 -2.31 -24.29
N GLY A 121 -6.00 -1.69 -24.64
CA GLY A 121 -7.34 -1.98 -24.10
C GLY A 121 -7.62 -1.36 -22.73
N GLY A 122 -8.92 -1.16 -22.42
CA GLY A 122 -9.41 -0.50 -21.19
C GLY A 122 -10.21 0.77 -21.51
N GLY A 123 -11.05 1.24 -20.58
CA GLY A 123 -11.81 2.49 -20.74
C GLY A 123 -10.93 3.75 -20.75
N ASP A 124 -9.73 3.64 -20.17
CA ASP A 124 -8.78 4.72 -19.96
C ASP A 124 -7.39 4.30 -20.48
N PRO A 125 -7.17 4.26 -21.80
CA PRO A 125 -5.95 3.73 -22.36
C PRO A 125 -4.74 4.53 -21.88
N ARG A 126 -3.82 3.85 -21.19
CA ARG A 126 -2.50 4.38 -20.77
C ARG A 126 -2.50 5.46 -19.72
N LEU A 127 -3.51 5.50 -18.85
CA LEU A 127 -3.37 6.22 -17.58
C LEU A 127 -2.68 5.34 -16.53
N ALA A 128 -2.27 5.96 -15.45
CA ALA A 128 -1.75 5.28 -14.27
C ALA A 128 -2.86 4.64 -13.40
N GLY A 129 -4.11 5.10 -13.56
CA GLY A 129 -5.27 4.74 -12.73
C GLY A 129 -5.36 5.55 -11.42
N GLY A 130 -4.33 6.34 -11.09
CA GLY A 130 -4.32 7.20 -9.90
C GLY A 130 -4.46 6.40 -8.60
N VAL A 131 -4.99 7.04 -7.55
CA VAL A 131 -5.05 6.46 -6.18
C VAL A 131 -5.76 5.10 -6.14
N HIS A 132 -6.76 4.87 -7.01
CA HIS A 132 -7.48 3.60 -7.01
C HIS A 132 -6.67 2.40 -7.52
N ASN A 133 -5.54 2.65 -8.21
CA ASN A 133 -4.63 1.64 -8.75
C ASN A 133 -3.19 1.81 -8.24
N PHE A 134 -2.93 2.84 -7.43
CA PHE A 134 -1.61 3.07 -6.84
C PHE A 134 -1.15 1.84 -6.05
N LYS A 135 -2.06 1.26 -5.25
CA LYS A 135 -2.01 -0.16 -4.87
C LYS A 135 -2.49 -0.98 -6.05
N ARG A 136 -1.62 -1.83 -6.58
CA ARG A 136 -1.91 -2.56 -7.82
C ARG A 136 -2.64 -3.86 -7.52
N PHE A 137 -3.39 -4.32 -8.51
CA PHE A 137 -4.26 -5.49 -8.38
C PHE A 137 -4.11 -6.41 -9.58
N LEU A 138 -4.31 -7.70 -9.33
CA LEU A 138 -4.27 -8.76 -10.35
C LEU A 138 -5.50 -9.68 -10.28
N GLU A 139 -6.43 -9.42 -9.38
CA GLU A 139 -7.56 -10.33 -9.13
C GLU A 139 -8.88 -9.73 -9.58
N ASP A 140 -9.86 -10.61 -9.72
CA ASP A 140 -11.26 -10.26 -9.83
C ASP A 140 -11.85 -10.20 -8.42
N TRP A 141 -12.03 -9.00 -7.89
CA TRP A 141 -12.46 -8.77 -6.52
C TRP A 141 -13.97 -8.64 -6.41
N ASP A 142 -14.55 -9.42 -5.49
CA ASP A 142 -15.97 -9.38 -5.11
C ASP A 142 -16.14 -9.08 -3.61
N VAL A 143 -15.04 -8.69 -2.96
CA VAL A 143 -14.92 -8.50 -1.50
C VAL A 143 -14.12 -7.24 -1.19
N SER A 144 -14.15 -6.83 0.07
CA SER A 144 -13.44 -5.66 0.55
C SER A 144 -11.93 -5.87 0.63
N LEU A 145 -11.18 -4.84 0.23
CA LEU A 145 -9.82 -4.63 0.71
C LEU A 145 -9.85 -3.55 1.79
N ASN A 146 -9.54 -3.98 3.02
CA ASN A 146 -9.38 -3.10 4.17
C ASN A 146 -7.92 -2.66 4.23
N TYR A 147 -7.67 -1.37 4.12
CA TYR A 147 -6.32 -0.78 4.15
C TYR A 147 -6.27 0.36 5.15
N SER A 148 -5.41 0.23 6.16
CA SER A 148 -5.01 1.34 7.03
C SER A 148 -3.55 1.69 6.77
N GLY A 149 -3.25 2.92 6.37
CA GLY A 149 -1.86 3.28 6.10
C GLY A 149 -1.69 4.63 5.42
N SER A 150 -0.45 4.95 5.05
CA SER A 150 -0.12 6.16 4.29
C SER A 150 0.22 5.80 2.85
N LEU A 151 -0.22 6.59 1.87
CA LEU A 151 0.13 6.40 0.46
C LEU A 151 1.09 7.52 0.06
N ILE A 152 2.33 7.15 -0.27
CA ILE A 152 3.42 8.07 -0.56
C ILE A 152 3.93 7.78 -1.98
N ASN A 153 3.75 8.73 -2.89
CA ASN A 153 4.25 8.66 -4.26
C ASN A 153 5.33 9.73 -4.48
N LEU A 154 6.59 9.30 -4.61
CA LEU A 154 7.74 10.20 -4.80
C LEU A 154 8.38 10.06 -6.19
N TYR A 155 8.00 9.05 -6.97
CA TYR A 155 8.64 8.74 -8.24
C TYR A 155 7.72 7.98 -9.19
N ASN A 156 8.14 7.86 -10.46
CA ASN A 156 7.50 6.95 -11.40
C ASN A 156 8.17 5.58 -11.33
N SER A 157 7.36 4.52 -11.36
CA SER A 157 7.81 3.13 -11.45
C SER A 157 8.61 2.93 -12.74
N ARG A 158 9.77 2.29 -12.64
CA ARG A 158 10.65 1.95 -13.76
C ARG A 158 10.38 0.56 -14.31
N ASN A 159 10.21 -0.43 -13.42
CA ASN A 159 10.08 -1.83 -13.82
C ASN A 159 8.62 -2.19 -14.08
N ASN A 160 7.75 -1.86 -13.15
CA ASN A 160 6.34 -2.19 -13.27
C ASN A 160 5.55 -1.00 -13.87
N ASN A 161 6.04 -0.40 -14.95
CA ASN A 161 5.46 0.80 -15.56
C ASN A 161 4.33 0.51 -16.58
N GLY A 162 3.57 -0.56 -16.37
CA GLY A 162 2.46 -0.94 -17.24
C GLY A 162 1.24 -0.04 -17.01
N SER A 163 0.54 0.30 -18.09
CA SER A 163 -0.74 1.00 -18.01
C SER A 163 -1.74 0.18 -17.19
N PHE A 164 -2.56 0.86 -16.38
CA PHE A 164 -3.62 0.18 -15.64
C PHE A 164 -4.68 -0.40 -16.58
N LYS A 165 -5.25 -1.55 -16.22
CA LYS A 165 -6.21 -2.29 -17.06
C LYS A 165 -7.30 -2.96 -16.23
N CYS A 166 -8.31 -2.21 -15.85
CA CYS A 166 -9.55 -2.70 -15.27
C CYS A 166 -10.62 -2.93 -16.36
N CYS A 167 -11.87 -3.35 -16.10
CA CYS A 167 -12.41 -4.11 -14.96
C CYS A 167 -12.68 -5.59 -15.36
N ASN A 168 -12.30 -5.96 -16.58
CA ASN A 168 -12.54 -7.27 -17.18
C ASN A 168 -11.29 -7.84 -17.87
N LYS A 169 -10.14 -7.19 -17.70
CA LYS A 169 -8.85 -7.56 -18.31
C LYS A 169 -7.85 -8.07 -17.27
N VAL A 170 -7.23 -7.16 -16.50
CA VAL A 170 -6.16 -7.53 -15.55
C VAL A 170 -6.69 -7.68 -14.14
N TYR A 171 -7.63 -6.84 -13.73
CA TYR A 171 -8.27 -6.91 -12.42
C TYR A 171 -9.68 -6.28 -12.47
N SER A 172 -10.51 -6.55 -11.46
CA SER A 172 -11.65 -5.71 -11.08
C SER A 172 -11.37 -5.14 -9.67
N PRO A 173 -11.72 -3.88 -9.36
CA PRO A 173 -11.31 -3.29 -8.09
C PRO A 173 -12.10 -3.87 -6.91
N PRO A 174 -11.48 -4.03 -5.73
CA PRO A 174 -12.23 -4.37 -4.52
C PRO A 174 -13.15 -3.25 -4.07
N THR A 175 -14.09 -3.58 -3.18
CA THR A 175 -14.73 -2.59 -2.33
C THR A 175 -13.65 -1.92 -1.47
N ARG A 176 -13.49 -0.60 -1.63
CA ARG A 176 -12.38 0.15 -1.03
C ARG A 176 -12.77 0.59 0.37
N ASN A 177 -12.16 -0.01 1.38
CA ASN A 177 -12.22 0.46 2.74
C ASN A 177 -10.83 0.95 3.14
N TRP A 178 -10.48 2.18 2.74
CA TRP A 178 -9.12 2.71 2.87
C TRP A 178 -9.11 3.93 3.77
N VAL A 179 -8.23 3.92 4.78
CA VAL A 179 -8.10 4.98 5.77
C VAL A 179 -6.63 5.31 6.02
N PHE A 180 -6.36 6.56 6.40
CA PHE A 180 -5.04 6.94 6.88
C PHE A 180 -4.80 6.33 8.27
N ASP A 181 -3.65 5.69 8.47
CA ASP A 181 -3.28 5.18 9.80
C ASP A 181 -2.85 6.33 10.71
N THR A 182 -3.72 6.65 11.66
CA THR A 182 -3.52 7.76 12.59
C THR A 182 -2.33 7.56 13.54
N SER A 183 -1.83 6.32 13.70
CA SER A 183 -0.62 6.08 14.51
C SER A 183 0.62 6.76 13.92
N PHE A 184 0.65 7.03 12.62
CA PHE A 184 1.76 7.75 11.96
C PHE A 184 1.83 9.25 12.30
N LEU A 185 0.85 9.78 13.03
CA LEU A 185 0.94 11.13 13.61
C LEU A 185 1.86 11.19 14.83
N ASP A 186 2.13 10.04 15.46
CA ASP A 186 3.09 9.93 16.55
C ASP A 186 4.50 9.66 15.98
N PRO A 187 5.46 10.60 16.16
CA PRO A 187 6.82 10.44 15.63
C PRO A 187 7.58 9.27 16.26
N THR A 188 7.11 8.72 17.38
CA THR A 188 7.68 7.52 18.00
C THR A 188 7.13 6.22 17.40
N ARG A 189 6.13 6.31 16.52
CA ARG A 189 5.43 5.20 15.87
C ARG A 189 5.50 5.28 14.36
N ILE A 190 6.54 5.92 13.82
CA ILE A 190 6.82 5.92 12.39
C ILE A 190 7.72 4.72 12.01
N PRO A 191 7.50 4.09 10.85
CA PRO A 191 8.35 3.00 10.39
C PRO A 191 9.82 3.44 10.17
N PRO A 192 10.81 2.55 10.35
CA PRO A 192 12.20 2.85 10.04
C PRO A 192 12.39 3.29 8.58
N GLY A 193 13.18 4.34 8.35
CA GLY A 193 13.42 4.86 6.99
C GLY A 193 12.27 5.71 6.42
N THR A 194 11.32 6.15 7.26
CA THR A 194 10.30 7.12 6.84
C THR A 194 10.97 8.42 6.37
N PRO A 195 10.63 8.97 5.18
CA PRO A 195 11.18 10.24 4.71
C PRO A 195 10.77 11.40 5.64
N PHE A 196 11.71 12.28 5.97
CA PHE A 196 11.43 13.51 6.72
C PHE A 196 11.54 14.73 5.82
N LEU A 197 10.58 15.65 5.94
CA LEU A 197 10.68 16.99 5.36
C LEU A 197 11.19 17.95 6.42
N GLN A 198 12.30 18.63 6.14
CA GLN A 198 12.78 19.74 6.96
C GLN A 198 12.50 21.05 6.22
N SER A 199 11.71 21.93 6.84
CA SER A 199 11.49 23.29 6.34
C SER A 199 12.44 24.24 7.05
N ILE A 200 13.31 24.89 6.29
CA ILE A 200 14.20 25.94 6.81
C ILE A 200 13.59 27.28 6.41
N THR A 201 13.13 28.04 7.41
CA THR A 201 12.68 29.42 7.20
C THR A 201 13.75 30.35 7.75
N LEU A 202 14.36 31.15 6.88
CA LEU A 202 15.28 32.19 7.31
C LEU A 202 14.47 33.34 7.92
N THR A 203 14.65 33.60 9.22
CA THR A 203 13.90 34.63 9.95
C THR A 203 14.55 36.02 9.89
N GLY A 204 15.76 36.13 9.31
CA GLY A 204 16.47 37.39 9.11
C GLY A 204 17.93 37.19 8.73
N PHE A 205 18.60 38.26 8.32
CA PHE A 205 20.05 38.32 8.20
C PHE A 205 20.56 39.57 8.94
N GLU A 206 21.72 39.46 9.60
CA GLU A 206 22.43 40.59 10.18
C GLU A 206 23.74 40.78 9.40
N ARG A 207 24.03 42.02 9.01
CA ARG A 207 25.27 42.39 8.35
C ARG A 207 26.20 42.98 9.39
N VAL A 208 27.28 42.27 9.72
CA VAL A 208 28.39 42.81 10.51
C VAL A 208 29.36 43.49 9.53
N ASN A 209 29.55 44.80 9.68
CA ASN A 209 30.61 45.53 8.97
C ASN A 209 31.76 45.72 9.95
N ASP A 210 32.95 45.31 9.54
CA ASP A 210 34.22 45.64 10.22
C ASP A 210 34.56 47.13 10.06
#